data_AF-A0A1I5V508-F1
#
_entry.id   AF-A0A1I5V508-F1
#
_cell.length_a   1.000
_cell.length_b   1.000
_cell.length_c   1.000
_cell.angle_alpha   90.00
_cell.angle_beta   90.00
_cell.angle_gamma   90.00
#
_symmetry.space_group_name_H-M   'P 1'
#
loop_
_entity.id
_entity.type
_entity.pdbx_description
1 polymer ?
#
loop_
_entity_poly.entity_id
_entity_poly.type
_entity_poly.pdbx_seq_one_letter_code
_entity_poly.pdbx_strand_id
1 'polypeptide(L)'
;MRDLVAGEGEDLEAIIAGIDTLDADILLLTDIDHDHELAALGALNDALRTPYPHLFALRPNTGMRTDLDLDGNGRTGEPRDAQGFGWFAGEGGMALLSRHEIGDVTDLSALLWRDVPGSLIAQDDPGFEVQRLSSSGHWIVPIKVSGSTLSLLAYHATPPVFDGPEDRNGRRNHDETMLWAHVLQGALHVPAPAASVMLVGNANIDPVRGEGRREALSALMDGSRLQDRGPFGATALWQAGPGPMRISYILPEATLSVLESGLGPHLPAAGPHRAVWMLIDPAGIAPPDS
;
A
#
# COMPACT_ATOMS: atom_id res chain seq x y z
N MET A 1 30.03 -9.45 12.31
CA MET A 1 30.08 -8.37 11.30
C MET A 1 30.16 -8.92 9.88
N ARG A 2 30.99 -9.94 9.58
CA ARG A 2 30.94 -10.65 8.28
C ARG A 2 29.65 -11.45 8.06
N ASP A 3 29.12 -12.10 9.11
CA ASP A 3 27.95 -12.97 8.97
C ASP A 3 26.61 -12.20 8.82
N LEU A 4 26.53 -10.95 9.30
CA LEU A 4 25.34 -10.08 9.12
C LEU A 4 25.28 -9.53 7.70
N VAL A 5 26.41 -9.04 7.17
CA VAL A 5 26.50 -8.54 5.79
C VAL A 5 26.33 -9.68 4.77
N ALA A 6 26.79 -10.89 5.09
CA ALA A 6 26.52 -12.07 4.26
C ALA A 6 25.04 -12.46 4.27
N GLY A 7 24.38 -12.42 5.44
CA GLY A 7 22.93 -12.67 5.55
C GLY A 7 22.08 -11.62 4.82
N GLU A 8 22.42 -10.34 4.95
CA GLU A 8 21.79 -9.24 4.20
C GLU A 8 21.96 -9.41 2.67
N GLY A 9 23.11 -9.93 2.23
CA GLY A 9 23.37 -10.23 0.82
C GLY A 9 22.56 -11.41 0.28
N GLU A 10 22.48 -12.51 1.03
CA GLU A 10 21.67 -13.68 0.67
C GLU A 10 20.16 -13.35 0.65
N ASP A 11 19.70 -12.50 1.58
CA ASP A 11 18.31 -12.04 1.64
C ASP A 11 17.94 -11.19 0.41
N LEU A 12 18.83 -10.28 -0.01
CA LEU A 12 18.63 -9.45 -1.19
C LEU A 12 18.61 -10.27 -2.49
N GLU A 13 19.51 -11.26 -2.63
CA GLU A 13 19.52 -12.16 -3.79
C GLU A 13 18.20 -12.96 -3.91
N ALA A 14 17.66 -13.43 -2.78
CA ALA A 14 16.38 -14.13 -2.76
C ALA A 14 15.21 -13.23 -3.16
N ILE A 15 15.20 -11.97 -2.73
CA ILE A 15 14.20 -10.96 -3.12
C ILE A 15 14.28 -10.70 -4.63
N ILE A 16 15.49 -10.45 -5.17
CA ILE A 16 15.72 -10.23 -6.61
C ILE A 16 15.21 -11.43 -7.42
N ALA A 17 15.59 -12.65 -7.04
CA ALA A 17 15.13 -13.86 -7.71
C ALA A 17 13.61 -14.02 -7.66
N GLY A 18 12.98 -13.62 -6.55
CA GLY A 18 11.53 -13.56 -6.39
C GLY A 18 10.87 -12.61 -7.39
N ILE A 19 11.38 -11.39 -7.50
CA ILE A 19 10.90 -10.38 -8.44
C ILE A 19 11.08 -10.86 -9.90
N ASP A 20 12.25 -11.41 -10.22
CA ASP A 20 12.55 -11.94 -11.56
C ASP A 20 11.68 -13.13 -11.96
N THR A 21 11.22 -13.92 -10.98
CA THR A 21 10.29 -15.05 -11.18
C THR A 21 8.86 -14.57 -11.38
N LEU A 22 8.44 -13.50 -10.70
CA LEU A 22 7.13 -12.89 -10.91
C LEU A 22 6.99 -12.28 -12.30
N ASP A 23 8.08 -11.71 -12.83
CA ASP A 23 8.16 -11.15 -14.19
C ASP A 23 7.02 -10.16 -14.51
N ALA A 24 6.59 -9.40 -13.51
CA ALA A 24 5.43 -8.51 -13.61
C ALA A 24 5.66 -7.36 -14.59
N ASP A 25 4.60 -6.87 -15.23
CA ASP A 25 4.65 -5.65 -16.04
C ASP A 25 4.53 -4.37 -15.19
N ILE A 26 3.88 -4.51 -14.03
CA ILE A 26 3.64 -3.46 -13.04
C ILE A 26 3.84 -4.09 -11.66
N LEU A 27 4.74 -3.52 -10.85
CA LEU A 27 5.11 -4.04 -9.53
C LEU A 27 5.03 -2.93 -8.49
N LEU A 28 4.15 -3.10 -7.49
CA LEU A 28 4.15 -2.29 -6.27
C LEU A 28 4.94 -3.03 -5.19
N LEU A 29 5.97 -2.37 -4.66
CA LEU A 29 6.70 -2.77 -3.46
C LEU A 29 6.20 -1.92 -2.28
N THR A 30 5.98 -2.58 -1.14
CA THR A 30 5.75 -1.93 0.15
C THR A 30 6.91 -2.24 1.08
N ASP A 31 7.06 -1.45 2.13
CA ASP A 31 8.12 -1.61 3.13
C ASP A 31 9.52 -1.43 2.53
N ILE A 32 9.64 -0.48 1.59
CA ILE A 32 10.90 -0.06 0.99
C ILE A 32 11.25 1.35 1.43
N ASP A 33 12.46 1.53 1.95
CA ASP A 33 12.92 2.83 2.40
C ASP A 33 13.05 3.82 1.23
N HIS A 34 12.57 5.03 1.46
CA HIS A 34 12.61 6.11 0.48
C HIS A 34 13.83 7.00 0.71
N ASP A 35 14.66 7.10 -0.32
CA ASP A 35 15.65 8.17 -0.47
C ASP A 35 15.27 9.10 -1.64
N HIS A 36 15.63 10.38 -1.55
CA HIS A 36 15.19 11.39 -2.51
C HIS A 36 15.68 11.13 -3.96
N GLU A 37 16.80 10.44 -4.13
CA GLU A 37 17.37 10.12 -5.43
C GLU A 37 16.91 8.75 -5.96
N LEU A 38 16.09 8.03 -5.18
CA LEU A 38 15.71 6.64 -5.42
C LEU A 38 16.93 5.73 -5.62
N ALA A 39 18.04 6.02 -4.97
CA ALA A 39 19.30 5.28 -5.11
C ALA A 39 19.16 3.81 -4.71
N ALA A 40 18.48 3.52 -3.59
CA ALA A 40 18.27 2.14 -3.15
C ALA A 40 17.33 1.38 -4.09
N LEU A 41 16.23 2.01 -4.51
CA LEU A 41 15.29 1.46 -5.48
C LEU A 41 15.95 1.23 -6.86
N GLY A 42 16.77 2.19 -7.31
CA GLY A 42 17.52 2.10 -8.55
C GLY A 42 18.54 0.96 -8.53
N ALA A 43 19.29 0.81 -7.43
CA ALA A 43 20.21 -0.30 -7.27
C ALA A 43 19.51 -1.67 -7.27
N LEU A 44 18.35 -1.78 -6.62
CA LEU A 44 17.51 -2.98 -6.68
C LEU A 44 17.08 -3.26 -8.13
N ASN A 45 16.59 -2.25 -8.84
CA ASN A 45 16.13 -2.36 -10.22
C ASN A 45 17.24 -2.78 -11.18
N ASP A 46 18.44 -2.20 -11.04
CA ASP A 46 19.62 -2.50 -11.86
C ASP A 46 20.12 -3.94 -11.66
N ALA A 47 19.84 -4.54 -10.49
CA ALA A 47 20.21 -5.91 -10.18
C ALA A 47 19.22 -6.96 -10.73
N LEU A 48 18.03 -6.55 -11.20
CA LEU A 48 17.05 -7.45 -11.80
C LEU A 48 17.53 -7.98 -13.16
N ARG A 49 17.09 -9.19 -13.54
CA ARG A 49 17.34 -9.76 -14.87
C ARG A 49 16.83 -8.85 -15.99
N THR A 50 15.74 -8.13 -15.75
CA THR A 50 15.18 -7.15 -16.69
C THR A 50 14.74 -5.90 -15.91
N PRO A 51 15.58 -4.86 -15.84
CA PRO A 51 15.24 -3.62 -15.16
C PRO A 51 14.00 -2.96 -15.75
N TYR A 52 13.19 -2.36 -14.88
CA TYR A 52 12.01 -1.59 -15.26
C TYR A 52 12.42 -0.20 -15.77
N PRO A 53 11.87 0.27 -16.91
CA PRO A 53 12.17 1.58 -17.47
C PRO A 53 11.53 2.75 -16.70
N HIS A 54 10.49 2.50 -15.92
CA HIS A 54 9.78 3.52 -15.15
C HIS A 54 9.78 3.17 -13.67
N LEU A 55 10.37 4.04 -12.87
CA LEU A 55 10.41 3.95 -11.40
C LEU A 55 9.69 5.15 -10.81
N PHE A 56 8.90 4.93 -9.76
CA PHE A 56 8.19 5.98 -9.06
C PHE A 56 8.12 5.68 -7.56
N ALA A 57 8.46 6.66 -6.74
CA ALA A 57 8.14 6.68 -5.33
C ALA A 57 8.00 8.13 -4.86
N LEU A 58 7.21 8.34 -3.81
CA LEU A 58 7.13 9.60 -3.09
C LEU A 58 7.56 9.37 -1.64
N ARG A 59 8.00 10.44 -0.98
CA ARG A 59 8.34 10.39 0.45
C ARG A 59 7.10 9.96 1.25
N PRO A 60 7.15 8.84 2.00
CA PRO A 60 6.04 8.40 2.82
C PRO A 60 5.86 9.30 4.06
N ASN A 61 4.72 9.16 4.74
CA ASN A 61 4.45 9.82 6.02
C ASN A 61 5.19 9.18 7.21
N THR A 62 5.69 7.96 7.06
CA THR A 62 6.48 7.23 8.07
C THR A 62 7.74 8.01 8.46
N GLY A 63 7.94 8.14 9.78
CA GLY A 63 9.06 8.89 10.37
C GLY A 63 9.08 10.39 10.06
N MET A 64 8.05 10.94 9.39
CA MET A 64 7.87 12.38 9.25
C MET A 64 7.42 12.94 10.60
N ARG A 65 8.37 13.53 11.34
CA ARG A 65 8.13 14.05 12.69
C ARG A 65 6.98 15.04 12.75
N THR A 66 6.17 14.94 13.79
CA THR A 66 5.35 16.04 14.29
C THR A 66 6.04 16.69 15.50
N ASP A 67 5.50 17.83 15.94
CA ASP A 67 5.95 18.50 17.17
C ASP A 67 5.06 18.12 18.39
N LEU A 68 4.25 17.06 18.26
CA LEU A 68 3.29 16.62 19.27
C LEU A 68 3.75 15.33 19.97
N ASP A 69 3.20 15.08 21.14
CA ASP A 69 3.24 13.79 21.86
C ASP A 69 1.96 13.04 21.48
N LEU A 70 2.06 12.16 20.48
CA LEU A 70 0.88 11.53 19.87
C LEU A 70 0.42 10.29 20.62
N ASP A 71 1.31 9.65 21.38
CA ASP A 71 0.99 8.47 22.20
C ASP A 71 0.77 8.81 23.70
N GLY A 72 0.95 10.08 24.09
CA GLY A 72 0.65 10.59 25.42
C GLY A 72 1.65 10.16 26.48
N ASN A 73 2.86 9.76 26.09
CA ASN A 73 3.87 9.24 27.02
C ASN A 73 4.69 10.34 27.74
N GLY A 74 4.45 11.61 27.40
CA GLY A 74 5.11 12.79 27.94
C GLY A 74 6.38 13.21 27.19
N ARG A 75 6.67 12.62 26.03
CA ARG A 75 7.85 12.90 25.19
C ARG A 75 7.39 13.19 23.77
N THR A 76 8.21 13.93 23.03
CA THR A 76 7.93 14.30 21.63
C THR A 76 9.06 13.88 20.73
N GLY A 77 8.74 13.58 19.47
CA GLY A 77 9.72 13.27 18.44
C GLY A 77 10.25 11.84 18.48
N GLU A 78 9.54 10.95 19.16
CA GLU A 78 9.75 9.51 19.09
C GLU A 78 9.09 8.94 17.82
N PRO A 79 9.39 7.69 17.42
CA PRO A 79 8.80 7.10 16.21
C PRO A 79 7.27 7.09 16.20
N ARG A 80 6.63 6.98 17.37
CA ARG A 80 5.17 7.03 17.53
C ARG A 80 4.57 8.43 17.36
N ASP A 81 5.42 9.48 17.43
CA ASP A 81 5.03 10.88 17.25
C ASP A 81 5.12 11.37 15.80
N ALA A 82 5.47 10.49 14.87
CA ALA A 82 5.53 10.82 13.46
C ALA A 82 4.15 10.72 12.77
N GLN A 83 4.02 11.31 11.58
CA GLN A 83 2.81 11.23 10.76
C GLN A 83 2.43 9.77 10.44
N GLY A 84 3.40 8.90 10.25
CA GLY A 84 3.27 7.45 10.39
C GLY A 84 4.43 6.95 11.24
N PHE A 85 4.26 5.82 11.93
CA PHE A 85 5.35 5.26 12.73
C PHE A 85 6.62 5.09 11.88
N GLY A 86 7.77 5.52 12.40
CA GLY A 86 9.07 5.31 11.77
C GLY A 86 10.21 5.92 12.57
N TRP A 87 11.34 5.23 12.63
CA TRP A 87 12.60 5.62 13.25
C TRP A 87 13.31 6.73 12.48
N PHE A 88 13.12 6.81 11.17
CA PHE A 88 13.65 7.87 10.34
C PHE A 88 12.67 8.26 9.21
N ALA A 89 12.84 9.48 8.71
CA ALA A 89 12.03 10.00 7.63
C ALA A 89 12.24 9.20 6.34
N GLY A 90 11.20 8.50 5.88
CA GLY A 90 11.26 7.70 4.66
C GLY A 90 11.24 6.19 4.88
N GLU A 91 11.25 5.71 6.12
CA GLU A 91 11.24 4.27 6.44
C GLU A 91 9.99 3.56 5.90
N GLY A 92 10.10 2.35 5.36
CA GLY A 92 8.93 1.49 5.10
C GLY A 92 7.89 2.10 4.14
N GLY A 93 8.38 2.80 3.12
CA GLY A 93 7.59 3.47 2.11
C GLY A 93 6.93 2.52 1.09
N MET A 94 6.65 3.08 -0.09
CA MET A 94 6.18 2.34 -1.25
C MET A 94 6.99 2.72 -2.47
N ALA A 95 7.12 1.81 -3.42
CA ALA A 95 7.69 2.09 -4.74
C ALA A 95 6.93 1.34 -5.83
N LEU A 96 6.75 1.99 -6.98
CA LEU A 96 6.17 1.40 -8.17
C LEU A 96 7.23 1.27 -9.25
N LEU A 97 7.34 0.08 -9.82
CA LEU A 97 8.17 -0.22 -10.98
C LEU A 97 7.23 -0.64 -12.13
N SER A 98 7.44 -0.11 -13.33
CA SER A 98 6.59 -0.44 -14.47
C SER A 98 7.34 -0.49 -15.79
N ARG A 99 6.95 -1.44 -16.64
CA ARG A 99 7.32 -1.51 -18.05
C ARG A 99 6.55 -0.52 -18.91
N HIS A 100 5.46 0.02 -18.35
CA HIS A 100 4.57 0.96 -18.98
C HIS A 100 4.80 2.37 -18.44
N GLU A 101 4.51 3.38 -19.25
CA GLU A 101 4.65 4.78 -18.86
C GLU A 101 3.73 5.10 -17.67
N ILE A 102 4.32 5.70 -16.64
CA ILE A 102 3.62 6.24 -15.48
C ILE A 102 3.25 7.69 -15.79
N GLY A 103 1.95 8.00 -15.74
CA GLY A 103 1.43 9.34 -15.96
C GLY A 103 1.46 10.21 -14.70
N ASP A 104 0.71 11.31 -14.72
CA ASP A 104 0.64 12.26 -13.60
C ASP A 104 -0.05 11.63 -12.37
N VAL A 105 0.72 11.42 -11.32
CA VAL A 105 0.24 10.81 -10.07
C VAL A 105 -0.52 11.83 -9.23
N THR A 106 -1.68 11.43 -8.71
CA THR A 106 -2.38 12.18 -7.67
C THR A 106 -2.02 11.60 -6.30
N ASP A 107 -1.33 12.38 -5.48
CA ASP A 107 -0.94 12.01 -4.13
C ASP A 107 -1.97 12.47 -3.09
N LEU A 108 -2.58 11.53 -2.40
CA LEU A 108 -3.56 11.76 -1.33
C LEU A 108 -2.92 11.68 0.07
N SER A 109 -1.62 11.39 0.16
CA SER A 109 -0.94 11.10 1.43
C SER A 109 -0.94 12.28 2.40
N ALA A 110 -1.13 13.51 1.92
CA ALA A 110 -1.20 14.69 2.77
C ALA A 110 -2.59 14.98 3.37
N LEU A 111 -3.63 14.22 3.00
CA LEU A 111 -4.99 14.42 3.51
C LEU A 111 -5.04 14.20 5.03
N LEU A 112 -5.61 15.16 5.78
CA LEU A 112 -5.77 15.04 7.22
C LEU A 112 -6.82 13.98 7.55
N TRP A 113 -6.58 13.21 8.61
CA TRP A 113 -7.47 12.14 9.04
C TRP A 113 -8.86 12.68 9.41
N ARG A 114 -8.93 13.84 10.08
CA ARG A 114 -10.20 14.49 10.42
C ARG A 114 -11.05 14.96 9.23
N ASP A 115 -10.44 15.17 8.06
CA ASP A 115 -11.12 15.74 6.89
C ASP A 115 -11.75 14.66 6.00
N VAL A 116 -11.54 13.39 6.33
CA VAL A 116 -12.13 12.25 5.63
C VAL A 116 -13.61 12.13 6.02
N PRO A 117 -14.54 11.99 5.05
CA PRO A 117 -15.96 11.83 5.36
C PRO A 117 -16.21 10.65 6.31
N GLY A 118 -16.88 10.90 7.44
CA GLY A 118 -17.15 9.85 8.42
C GLY A 118 -15.92 9.38 9.21
N SER A 119 -14.84 10.16 9.22
CA SER A 119 -13.60 9.89 9.96
C SER A 119 -13.86 9.40 11.38
N LEU A 120 -13.10 8.37 11.76
CA LEU A 120 -13.12 7.73 13.07
C LEU A 120 -12.05 8.29 14.02
N ILE A 121 -11.28 9.31 13.63
CA ILE A 121 -10.37 9.99 14.56
C ILE A 121 -11.16 10.58 15.73
N ALA A 122 -10.70 10.34 16.95
CA ALA A 122 -11.36 10.86 18.14
C ALA A 122 -11.13 12.37 18.26
N GLN A 123 -12.14 13.12 18.72
CA GLN A 123 -12.03 14.59 18.87
C GLN A 123 -10.97 15.02 19.90
N ASP A 124 -10.66 14.14 20.86
CA ASP A 124 -9.64 14.31 21.87
C ASP A 124 -8.31 13.62 21.50
N ASP A 125 -8.16 13.09 20.29
CA ASP A 125 -6.89 12.56 19.79
C ASP A 125 -5.83 13.67 19.77
N PRO A 126 -4.63 13.47 20.34
CA PRO A 126 -3.58 14.49 20.30
C PRO A 126 -3.23 14.96 18.89
N GLY A 127 -3.39 14.08 17.89
CA GLY A 127 -3.15 14.36 16.49
C GLY A 127 -4.36 14.91 15.72
N PHE A 128 -5.51 15.17 16.35
CA PHE A 128 -6.76 15.53 15.66
C PHE A 128 -6.59 16.62 14.59
N GLU A 129 -5.79 17.64 14.89
CA GLU A 129 -5.59 18.81 14.02
C GLU A 129 -4.58 18.59 12.87
N VAL A 130 -3.64 17.65 13.04
CA VAL A 130 -2.42 17.58 12.20
C VAL A 130 -2.13 16.20 11.61
N GLN A 131 -2.74 15.14 12.13
CA GLN A 131 -2.47 13.78 11.70
C GLN A 131 -3.01 13.58 10.29
N ARG A 132 -2.14 13.15 9.38
CA ARG A 132 -2.53 12.67 8.05
C ARG A 132 -3.19 11.31 8.15
N LEU A 133 -4.18 11.03 7.31
CA LEU A 133 -4.82 9.71 7.29
C LEU A 133 -3.81 8.62 6.93
N SER A 134 -3.16 8.77 5.78
CA SER A 134 -2.23 7.77 5.25
C SER A 134 -1.00 7.63 6.14
N SER A 135 -0.66 6.42 6.53
CA SER A 135 0.49 6.13 7.40
C SER A 135 1.78 6.04 6.60
N SER A 136 1.73 5.41 5.43
CA SER A 136 2.81 5.42 4.45
C SER A 136 2.44 6.34 3.26
N GLY A 137 1.56 5.90 2.36
CA GLY A 137 1.05 6.73 1.27
C GLY A 137 -0.24 6.21 0.63
N HIS A 138 -0.92 7.06 -0.13
CA HIS A 138 -2.11 6.75 -0.93
C HIS A 138 -2.04 7.48 -2.27
N TRP A 139 -1.95 6.74 -3.37
CA TRP A 139 -1.69 7.30 -4.70
C TRP A 139 -2.70 6.79 -5.73
N ILE A 140 -3.17 7.70 -6.59
CA ILE A 140 -3.81 7.34 -7.86
C ILE A 140 -2.73 7.43 -8.92
N VAL A 141 -2.33 6.29 -9.50
CA VAL A 141 -1.23 6.20 -10.46
C VAL A 141 -1.75 5.79 -11.83
N PRO A 142 -1.82 6.71 -12.81
CA PRO A 142 -2.19 6.36 -14.18
C PRO A 142 -1.05 5.59 -14.87
N ILE A 143 -1.36 4.43 -15.48
CA ILE A 143 -0.42 3.62 -16.25
C ILE A 143 -0.91 3.48 -17.69
N LYS A 144 -0.04 3.73 -18.67
CA LYS A 144 -0.38 3.64 -20.09
C LYS A 144 -0.18 2.22 -20.63
N VAL A 145 -1.29 1.50 -20.84
CA VAL A 145 -1.28 0.12 -21.34
C VAL A 145 -2.02 0.07 -22.67
N SER A 146 -1.33 -0.33 -23.75
CA SER A 146 -1.92 -0.52 -25.09
C SER A 146 -2.71 0.69 -25.62
N GLY A 147 -2.31 1.91 -25.26
CA GLY A 147 -2.99 3.16 -25.67
C GLY A 147 -4.14 3.60 -24.75
N SER A 148 -4.55 2.76 -23.81
CA SER A 148 -5.51 3.08 -22.75
C SER A 148 -4.80 3.42 -21.44
N THR A 149 -5.56 3.91 -20.45
CA THR A 149 -5.05 4.18 -19.10
C THR A 149 -5.67 3.22 -18.11
N LEU A 150 -4.84 2.58 -17.29
CA LEU A 150 -5.25 1.87 -16.08
C LEU A 150 -4.84 2.72 -14.88
N SER A 151 -5.77 3.08 -14.01
CA SER A 151 -5.47 3.84 -12.79
C SER A 151 -5.27 2.89 -11.61
N LEU A 152 -4.05 2.81 -11.09
CA LEU A 152 -3.78 2.06 -9.87
C LEU A 152 -4.17 2.88 -8.65
N LEU A 153 -4.91 2.27 -7.73
CA LEU A 153 -5.18 2.82 -6.40
C LEU A 153 -4.20 2.17 -5.43
N ALA A 154 -3.04 2.80 -5.23
CA ALA A 154 -1.91 2.23 -4.51
C ALA A 154 -1.82 2.75 -3.07
N TYR A 155 -1.69 1.84 -2.09
CA TYR A 155 -1.53 2.22 -0.69
C TYR A 155 -0.88 1.16 0.19
N HIS A 156 -0.33 1.63 1.31
CA HIS A 156 0.20 0.83 2.40
C HIS A 156 -0.37 1.40 3.71
N ALA A 157 -1.36 0.69 4.24
CA ALA A 157 -2.09 1.08 5.44
C ALA A 157 -1.32 0.68 6.71
N THR A 158 -1.57 1.35 7.83
CA THR A 158 -1.04 0.96 9.14
C THR A 158 -1.56 -0.42 9.54
N PRO A 159 -0.75 -1.27 10.21
CA PRO A 159 -1.27 -2.42 10.94
C PRO A 159 -2.33 -1.97 11.97
N PRO A 160 -3.46 -2.68 12.13
CA PRO A 160 -4.54 -2.31 13.05
C PRO A 160 -4.28 -2.74 14.50
N VAL A 161 -3.01 -2.80 14.91
CA VAL A 161 -2.56 -3.33 16.22
C VAL A 161 -1.42 -2.46 16.76
N PHE A 162 -0.87 -2.81 17.91
CA PHE A 162 0.25 -2.11 18.61
C PHE A 162 -0.13 -0.82 19.35
N ASP A 163 -1.40 -0.73 19.73
CA ASP A 163 -2.04 0.35 20.49
C ASP A 163 -2.89 -0.20 21.66
N GLY A 164 -3.49 0.71 22.43
CA GLY A 164 -4.29 0.40 23.61
C GLY A 164 -5.79 0.33 23.32
N PRO A 165 -6.63 0.33 24.38
CA PRO A 165 -8.10 0.25 24.27
C PRO A 165 -8.77 1.35 23.44
N GLU A 166 -8.07 2.44 23.14
CA GLU A 166 -8.50 3.50 22.23
C GLU A 166 -8.70 3.02 20.78
N ASP A 167 -8.01 1.93 20.38
CA ASP A 167 -8.05 1.35 19.05
C ASP A 167 -7.77 2.38 17.94
N ARG A 168 -6.73 3.19 18.16
CA ARG A 168 -6.35 4.28 17.26
C ARG A 168 -5.89 3.73 15.91
N ASN A 169 -5.07 2.68 15.92
CA ASN A 169 -4.55 2.04 14.71
C ASN A 169 -5.65 1.29 13.96
N GLY A 170 -6.55 0.59 14.64
CA GLY A 170 -7.69 -0.06 13.96
C GLY A 170 -8.64 0.95 13.31
N ARG A 171 -8.91 2.10 13.97
CA ARG A 171 -9.69 3.21 13.38
C ARG A 171 -8.98 3.86 12.20
N ARG A 172 -7.68 4.10 12.30
CA ARG A 172 -6.89 4.70 11.21
C ARG A 172 -6.84 3.76 10.00
N ASN A 173 -6.54 2.49 10.24
CA ASN A 173 -6.50 1.44 9.23
C ASN A 173 -7.85 1.29 8.49
N HIS A 174 -8.97 1.35 9.22
CA HIS A 174 -10.31 1.42 8.63
C HIS A 174 -10.45 2.59 7.65
N ASP A 175 -10.11 3.79 8.11
CA ASP A 175 -10.31 5.01 7.31
C ASP A 175 -9.36 5.07 6.11
N GLU A 176 -8.16 4.50 6.22
CA GLU A 176 -7.23 4.32 5.09
C GLU A 176 -7.88 3.49 3.98
N THR A 177 -8.53 2.36 4.30
CA THR A 177 -9.28 1.59 3.32
C THR A 177 -10.52 2.34 2.81
N MET A 178 -11.27 3.01 3.69
CA MET A 178 -12.48 3.77 3.31
C MET A 178 -12.17 4.96 2.40
N LEU A 179 -10.96 5.51 2.44
CA LEU A 179 -10.55 6.58 1.53
C LEU A 179 -10.78 6.18 0.07
N TRP A 180 -10.52 4.92 -0.30
CA TRP A 180 -10.77 4.44 -1.65
C TRP A 180 -12.24 4.37 -2.01
N ALA A 181 -13.12 4.02 -1.07
CA ALA A 181 -14.56 4.10 -1.29
C ALA A 181 -14.98 5.54 -1.55
N HIS A 182 -14.47 6.50 -0.77
CA HIS A 182 -14.76 7.93 -0.96
C HIS A 182 -14.23 8.48 -2.29
N VAL A 183 -13.02 8.11 -2.70
CA VAL A 183 -12.46 8.47 -4.01
C VAL A 183 -13.36 7.97 -5.13
N LEU A 184 -13.72 6.68 -5.11
CA LEU A 184 -14.50 6.05 -6.19
C LEU A 184 -15.94 6.54 -6.25
N GLN A 185 -16.50 7.00 -5.14
CA GLN A 185 -17.83 7.61 -5.06
C GLN A 185 -17.82 9.12 -5.35
N GLY A 186 -16.66 9.73 -5.59
CA GLY A 186 -16.54 11.18 -5.82
C GLY A 186 -16.86 12.02 -4.59
N ALA A 187 -16.67 11.47 -3.38
CA ALA A 187 -16.97 12.13 -2.12
C ALA A 187 -15.83 13.04 -1.60
N LEU A 188 -14.71 13.12 -2.33
CA LEU A 188 -13.58 13.97 -2.00
C LEU A 188 -13.45 15.13 -3.00
N HIS A 189 -12.69 16.16 -2.63
CA HIS A 189 -12.30 17.26 -3.52
C HIS A 189 -11.23 16.87 -4.55
N VAL A 190 -11.19 15.59 -4.93
CA VAL A 190 -10.32 15.01 -5.95
C VAL A 190 -11.21 14.23 -6.90
N PRO A 191 -11.08 14.42 -8.23
CA PRO A 191 -11.92 13.73 -9.18
C PRO A 191 -11.69 12.21 -9.09
N ALA A 192 -12.78 11.44 -9.08
CA ALA A 192 -12.72 10.00 -9.23
C ALA A 192 -12.05 9.63 -10.57
N PRO A 193 -11.21 8.59 -10.63
CA PRO A 193 -10.60 8.19 -11.90
C PRO A 193 -11.67 7.79 -12.93
N ALA A 194 -11.69 8.47 -14.08
CA ALA A 194 -12.59 8.14 -15.18
C ALA A 194 -12.18 6.84 -15.90
N ALA A 195 -10.87 6.57 -15.95
CA ALA A 195 -10.32 5.35 -16.54
C ALA A 195 -10.55 4.12 -15.66
N SER A 196 -10.40 2.92 -16.23
CA SER A 196 -10.48 1.67 -15.46
C SER A 196 -9.53 1.69 -14.26
N VAL A 197 -9.96 1.14 -13.12
CA VAL A 197 -9.16 1.12 -11.89
C VAL A 197 -8.74 -0.28 -11.46
N MET A 198 -7.63 -0.34 -10.74
CA MET A 198 -7.21 -1.53 -10.00
C MET A 198 -6.58 -1.08 -8.69
N LEU A 199 -7.14 -1.51 -7.56
CA LEU A 199 -6.51 -1.29 -6.27
C LEU A 199 -5.39 -2.31 -6.07
N VAL A 200 -4.24 -1.83 -5.61
CA VAL A 200 -3.05 -2.66 -5.34
C VAL A 200 -2.43 -2.16 -4.05
N GLY A 201 -2.32 -3.00 -3.03
CA GLY A 201 -1.74 -2.52 -1.77
C GLY A 201 -1.77 -3.48 -0.61
N ASN A 202 -1.11 -3.07 0.47
CA ASN A 202 -1.19 -3.72 1.76
C ASN A 202 -2.24 -3.00 2.61
N ALA A 203 -3.42 -3.61 2.72
CA ALA A 203 -4.55 -3.07 3.47
C ALA A 203 -4.42 -3.34 4.97
N ASN A 204 -3.62 -4.32 5.38
CA ASN A 204 -3.52 -4.78 6.78
C ASN A 204 -4.86 -5.23 7.42
N ILE A 205 -5.93 -5.40 6.63
CA ILE A 205 -7.22 -5.96 7.06
C ILE A 205 -7.40 -7.35 6.47
N ASP A 206 -7.67 -8.35 7.30
CA ASP A 206 -8.12 -9.68 6.87
C ASP A 206 -9.66 -9.74 6.86
N PRO A 207 -10.28 -10.39 5.86
CA PRO A 207 -11.73 -10.36 5.71
C PRO A 207 -12.47 -11.18 6.78
N VAL A 208 -11.77 -12.04 7.53
CA VAL A 208 -12.37 -12.99 8.48
C VAL A 208 -11.85 -12.78 9.90
N ARG A 209 -10.55 -12.52 10.07
CA ARG A 209 -9.87 -12.55 11.37
C ARG A 209 -9.00 -11.32 11.64
N GLY A 210 -8.37 -11.29 12.81
CA GLY A 210 -7.54 -10.16 13.25
C GLY A 210 -8.36 -9.00 13.81
N GLU A 211 -7.64 -7.93 14.15
CA GLU A 211 -8.18 -6.74 14.83
C GLU A 211 -8.62 -5.65 13.84
N GLY A 212 -8.29 -5.81 12.55
CA GLY A 212 -8.74 -4.92 11.49
C GLY A 212 -10.28 -4.84 11.40
N ARG A 213 -10.77 -3.63 11.15
CA ARG A 213 -12.18 -3.30 10.99
C ARG A 213 -12.68 -3.67 9.59
N ARG A 214 -12.99 -4.95 9.42
CA ARG A 214 -13.38 -5.62 8.16
C ARG A 214 -14.57 -5.00 7.43
N GLU A 215 -15.39 -4.22 8.12
CA GLU A 215 -16.47 -3.43 7.54
C GLU A 215 -15.95 -2.46 6.46
N ALA A 216 -14.70 -1.96 6.56
CA ALA A 216 -14.10 -1.10 5.54
C ALA A 216 -13.89 -1.85 4.22
N LEU A 217 -13.38 -3.09 4.25
CA LEU A 217 -13.24 -3.90 3.04
C LEU A 217 -14.60 -4.22 2.41
N SER A 218 -15.59 -4.51 3.26
CA SER A 218 -16.95 -4.80 2.79
C SER A 218 -17.57 -3.58 2.12
N ALA A 219 -17.48 -2.41 2.74
CA ALA A 219 -17.98 -1.15 2.20
C ALA A 219 -17.25 -0.74 0.92
N LEU A 220 -15.93 -0.95 0.84
CA LEU A 220 -15.15 -0.74 -0.36
C LEU A 220 -15.64 -1.61 -1.52
N MET A 221 -16.00 -2.88 -1.27
CA MET A 221 -16.53 -3.76 -2.31
C MET A 221 -17.99 -3.44 -2.67
N ASP A 222 -18.87 -3.25 -1.69
CA ASP A 222 -20.31 -3.03 -1.90
C ASP A 222 -20.62 -1.67 -2.55
N GLY A 223 -19.80 -0.66 -2.25
CA GLY A 223 -20.01 0.72 -2.66
C GLY A 223 -19.14 1.17 -3.83
N SER A 224 -18.37 0.28 -4.46
CA SER A 224 -17.47 0.64 -5.55
C SER A 224 -17.64 -0.28 -6.76
N ARG A 225 -16.91 0.05 -7.83
CA ARG A 225 -16.83 -0.77 -9.04
C ARG A 225 -15.76 -1.87 -8.94
N LEU A 226 -15.16 -2.11 -7.77
CA LEU A 226 -14.13 -3.15 -7.58
C LEU A 226 -14.74 -4.54 -7.33
N GLN A 227 -13.97 -5.58 -7.63
CA GLN A 227 -14.32 -6.97 -7.32
C GLN A 227 -13.14 -7.72 -6.70
N ASP A 228 -13.43 -8.70 -5.85
CA ASP A 228 -12.41 -9.62 -5.32
C ASP A 228 -12.33 -10.89 -6.18
N ARG A 229 -11.25 -11.02 -6.93
CA ARG A 229 -10.96 -12.16 -7.83
C ARG A 229 -9.82 -13.03 -7.31
N GLY A 230 -9.57 -12.97 -6.00
CA GLY A 230 -8.51 -13.73 -5.35
C GLY A 230 -7.11 -13.14 -5.60
N PRO A 231 -6.07 -13.89 -5.22
CA PRO A 231 -6.12 -15.23 -4.63
C PRO A 231 -6.78 -15.25 -3.25
N PHE A 232 -7.53 -16.32 -2.96
CA PHE A 232 -8.17 -16.55 -1.67
C PHE A 232 -7.24 -17.36 -0.77
N GLY A 233 -6.24 -16.70 -0.20
CA GLY A 233 -5.24 -17.32 0.65
C GLY A 233 -4.50 -16.31 1.50
N ALA A 234 -3.73 -16.82 2.47
CA ALA A 234 -2.92 -15.96 3.32
C ALA A 234 -1.79 -15.32 2.51
N THR A 235 -1.75 -13.99 2.51
CA THR A 235 -0.71 -13.18 1.87
C THR A 235 0.42 -12.87 2.84
N ALA A 236 0.19 -13.07 4.14
CA ALA A 236 1.21 -13.01 5.17
C ALA A 236 1.09 -14.20 6.13
N LEU A 237 2.24 -14.66 6.65
CA LEU A 237 2.31 -15.74 7.64
C LEU A 237 3.29 -15.37 8.74
N TRP A 238 2.76 -15.09 9.92
CA TRP A 238 3.57 -14.94 11.13
C TRP A 238 3.64 -16.26 11.91
N GLN A 239 4.86 -16.72 12.21
CA GLN A 239 5.09 -17.92 13.02
C GLN A 239 4.67 -17.72 14.48
N ALA A 240 4.81 -16.49 14.98
CA ALA A 240 4.32 -16.05 16.27
C ALA A 240 3.43 -14.81 16.08
N GLY A 241 2.27 -14.78 16.71
CA GLY A 241 1.30 -13.68 16.57
C GLY A 241 0.04 -14.10 15.79
N PRO A 242 -0.46 -13.27 14.85
CA PRO A 242 -1.80 -13.43 14.26
C PRO A 242 -1.94 -14.67 13.35
N GLY A 243 -0.85 -15.36 13.04
CA GLY A 243 -0.85 -16.54 12.18
C GLY A 243 -1.00 -16.17 10.70
N PRO A 244 -1.60 -17.04 9.87
CA PRO A 244 -1.84 -16.73 8.46
C PRO A 244 -2.91 -15.65 8.31
N MET A 245 -2.65 -14.61 7.51
CA MET A 245 -3.58 -13.50 7.26
C MET A 245 -3.61 -13.16 5.77
N ARG A 246 -4.77 -12.77 5.24
CA ARG A 246 -4.91 -12.19 3.90
C ARG A 246 -5.06 -10.67 4.05
N ILE A 247 -4.02 -9.92 3.75
CA ILE A 247 -3.95 -8.48 4.04
C ILE A 247 -3.40 -7.64 2.88
N SER A 248 -2.86 -8.30 1.85
CA SER A 248 -2.38 -7.66 0.63
C SER A 248 -3.34 -8.00 -0.50
N TYR A 249 -3.72 -7.02 -1.31
CA TYR A 249 -4.82 -7.16 -2.26
C TYR A 249 -4.48 -6.57 -3.62
N ILE A 250 -4.95 -7.27 -4.66
CA ILE A 250 -5.17 -6.71 -5.99
C ILE A 250 -6.67 -6.83 -6.25
N LEU A 251 -7.39 -5.71 -6.28
CA LEU A 251 -8.83 -5.66 -6.54
C LEU A 251 -9.07 -4.91 -7.86
N PRO A 252 -9.33 -5.60 -8.98
CA PRO A 252 -9.63 -4.96 -10.24
C PRO A 252 -11.06 -4.40 -10.25
N GLU A 253 -11.30 -3.43 -11.12
CA GLU A 253 -12.65 -3.07 -11.51
C GLU A 253 -13.42 -4.28 -12.08
N ALA A 254 -14.74 -4.31 -11.87
CA ALA A 254 -15.63 -5.40 -12.27
C ALA A 254 -15.62 -5.67 -13.78
N THR A 255 -15.33 -4.64 -14.58
CA THR A 255 -15.26 -4.71 -16.05
C THR A 255 -13.95 -5.28 -16.58
N LEU A 256 -12.89 -5.32 -15.75
CA LEU A 256 -11.60 -5.88 -16.17
C LEU A 256 -11.65 -7.42 -16.23
N SER A 257 -11.15 -7.95 -17.34
CA SER A 257 -11.07 -9.40 -17.55
C SER A 257 -9.87 -9.98 -16.83
N VAL A 258 -10.12 -10.67 -15.70
CA VAL A 258 -9.08 -11.39 -14.94
C VAL A 258 -8.92 -12.79 -15.51
N LEU A 259 -7.72 -13.10 -16.00
CA LEU A 259 -7.36 -14.39 -16.54
C LEU A 259 -6.91 -15.35 -15.44
N GLU A 260 -6.10 -14.86 -14.50
CA GLU A 260 -5.54 -15.66 -13.42
C GLU A 260 -5.13 -14.77 -12.24
N SER A 261 -5.06 -15.35 -11.04
CA SER A 261 -4.51 -14.70 -9.85
C SER A 261 -3.86 -15.73 -8.95
N GLY A 262 -2.86 -15.31 -8.18
CA GLY A 262 -2.10 -16.25 -7.36
C GLY A 262 -1.18 -15.58 -6.34
N LEU A 263 -0.55 -16.45 -5.55
CA LEU A 263 0.47 -16.08 -4.58
C LEU A 263 1.83 -16.51 -5.12
N GLY A 264 2.82 -15.64 -4.98
CA GLY A 264 4.23 -16.00 -5.16
C GLY A 264 4.72 -16.94 -4.06
N PRO A 265 5.93 -17.49 -4.20
CA PRO A 265 6.58 -18.23 -3.12
C PRO A 265 6.71 -17.35 -1.88
N HIS A 266 6.69 -17.97 -0.70
CA HIS A 266 7.11 -17.26 0.52
C HIS A 266 8.62 -17.17 0.53
N LEU A 267 9.13 -15.95 0.64
CA LEU A 267 10.54 -15.64 0.76
C LEU A 267 10.77 -15.19 2.21
N PRO A 268 11.30 -16.03 3.10
CA PRO A 268 11.53 -15.64 4.50
C PRO A 268 12.36 -14.36 4.66
N ALA A 269 13.30 -14.15 3.73
CA ALA A 269 14.12 -12.94 3.59
C ALA A 269 13.28 -11.65 3.39
N ALA A 270 12.15 -11.75 2.69
CA ALA A 270 11.22 -10.64 2.43
C ALA A 270 10.19 -10.45 3.56
N GLY A 271 10.39 -11.11 4.69
CA GLY A 271 9.50 -11.07 5.84
C GLY A 271 8.29 -12.02 5.73
N PRO A 272 7.20 -11.73 6.45
CA PRO A 272 6.07 -12.65 6.56
C PRO A 272 5.19 -12.65 5.30
N HIS A 273 5.33 -11.65 4.43
CA HIS A 273 4.51 -11.47 3.24
C HIS A 273 4.94 -12.37 2.08
N ARG A 274 3.99 -12.62 1.17
CA ARG A 274 4.23 -13.20 -0.15
C ARG A 274 3.66 -12.26 -1.20
N ALA A 275 4.27 -12.24 -2.37
CA ALA A 275 3.74 -11.49 -3.49
C ALA A 275 2.33 -11.96 -3.84
N VAL A 276 1.45 -11.01 -4.10
CA VAL A 276 0.13 -11.24 -4.70
C VAL A 276 0.25 -10.82 -6.16
N TRP A 277 -0.21 -11.66 -7.08
CA TRP A 277 -0.17 -11.35 -8.50
C TRP A 277 -1.52 -11.60 -9.16
N MET A 278 -1.78 -10.85 -10.22
CA MET A 278 -2.97 -10.96 -11.04
C MET A 278 -2.62 -10.73 -12.50
N LEU A 279 -3.09 -11.64 -13.36
CA LEU A 279 -3.00 -11.51 -14.80
C LEU A 279 -4.35 -11.06 -15.34
N ILE A 280 -4.35 -9.97 -16.09
CA ILE A 280 -5.53 -9.42 -16.77
C ILE A 280 -5.34 -9.44 -18.28
N ASP A 281 -6.44 -9.48 -19.03
CA ASP A 281 -6.41 -9.21 -20.47
C ASP A 281 -6.34 -7.69 -20.69
N PRO A 282 -5.24 -7.16 -21.26
CA PRO A 282 -5.10 -5.72 -21.49
C PRO A 282 -6.12 -5.17 -22.48
N ALA A 283 -6.74 -6.00 -23.32
CA ALA A 283 -7.82 -5.58 -24.21
C ALA A 283 -9.09 -5.14 -23.44
N GLY A 284 -9.22 -5.57 -22.18
CA GLY A 284 -10.30 -5.15 -21.29
C GLY A 284 -10.12 -3.75 -20.68
N ILE A 285 -8.95 -3.12 -20.86
CA ILE A 285 -8.72 -1.75 -20.38
C ILE A 285 -9.37 -0.78 -21.38
N ALA A 286 -10.63 -0.43 -21.10
CA ALA A 286 -11.39 0.46 -21.95
C ALA A 286 -10.78 1.88 -21.94
N PRO A 287 -10.82 2.60 -23.07
CA PRO A 287 -10.63 4.05 -23.04
C PRO A 287 -11.73 4.67 -22.14
N PRO A 288 -11.43 5.75 -21.40
CA PRO A 288 -12.49 6.48 -20.70
C PRO A 288 -13.57 6.87 -21.72
N ASP A 289 -14.84 6.70 -21.35
CA ASP A 289 -15.99 6.94 -22.24
C ASP A 289 -15.77 8.20 -23.10
N SER A 290 -15.95 8.05 -24.41
CA SER A 290 -15.79 9.13 -25.39
C SER A 290 -17.05 9.96 -25.57
#